data_AF-L2FNY5-F1
#
_entry.id   AF-L2FNY5-F1
#
_cell.length_a   1.000
_cell.length_b   1.000
_cell.length_c   1.000
_cell.angle_alpha   90.00
_cell.angle_beta   90.00
_cell.angle_gamma   90.00
#
_symmetry.space_group_name_H-M   'P 1'
#
loop_
_entity.id
_entity.type
_entity.pdbx_description
1 polymer ?
#
loop_
_entity_poly.entity_id
_entity_poly.type
_entity_poly.pdbx_seq_one_letter_code
_entity_poly.pdbx_strand_id
1 'polypeptide(L)'
;MGVQMGLNRPLDAQDFSKAPLELTDMELAEWTRTWEACMIVSQSATIGCGLQTPLQLYGSGISQDDGVRNDIESAVDNAKFKYNLMIETFRSRVTMALLDKPRDARHQPATRERLILYRLFNKEITEIEGKSLNISSATEVKTWHSTAARLHLHAFYLFDHASSEGYEERICALYATASSLIDSSRMLDERQVQFFDYCPFFCYQIFVCASMIVLRIASNGHFRSMVDATEGMKLVEASIAALRKMSVVNNDLPARLGDVIGFFCALPDPTKIGGTTVEDIQLKQVRNRLSVSVVHDCLATWRKHFMAETEGSAQRQRVEGGGLIASSFRTPVGDSPYLGGLSSIGDAQNMFGLDFSFDNWDFSV
;
A
#
# COMPACT_ATOMS: atom_id res chain seq x y z
N MET A 1 3.29 -11.39 -22.39
CA MET A 1 2.40 -12.36 -23.06
C MET A 1 1.10 -11.72 -23.54
N GLY A 2 0.22 -11.17 -22.67
CA GLY A 2 -1.07 -10.61 -23.11
C GLY A 2 -1.01 -9.56 -24.23
N VAL A 3 -0.08 -8.58 -24.14
CA VAL A 3 0.14 -7.60 -25.22
C VAL A 3 0.68 -8.24 -26.50
N GLN A 4 1.52 -9.25 -26.39
CA GLN A 4 2.07 -9.97 -27.55
C GLN A 4 0.99 -10.79 -28.27
N MET A 5 -0.06 -11.20 -27.54
CA MET A 5 -1.20 -11.91 -28.08
C MET A 5 -2.30 -10.97 -28.60
N GLY A 6 -2.13 -9.64 -28.52
CA GLY A 6 -3.13 -8.68 -28.96
C GLY A 6 -4.32 -8.50 -28.03
N LEU A 7 -4.25 -8.98 -26.78
CA LEU A 7 -5.35 -8.82 -25.80
C LEU A 7 -5.74 -7.36 -25.57
N ASN A 8 -4.75 -6.46 -25.66
CA ASN A 8 -4.94 -5.03 -25.50
C ASN A 8 -5.67 -4.36 -26.67
N ARG A 9 -5.71 -4.99 -27.84
CA ARG A 9 -6.29 -4.42 -29.07
C ARG A 9 -7.34 -5.39 -29.63
N PRO A 10 -8.48 -5.58 -28.95
CA PRO A 10 -9.47 -6.59 -29.33
C PRO A 10 -10.00 -6.39 -30.76
N LEU A 11 -10.11 -5.14 -31.23
CA LEU A 11 -10.57 -4.81 -32.58
C LEU A 11 -9.48 -5.01 -33.66
N ASP A 12 -8.21 -4.99 -33.25
CA ASP A 12 -7.06 -5.17 -34.13
C ASP A 12 -6.37 -6.52 -33.85
N ALA A 13 -7.10 -7.50 -33.29
CA ALA A 13 -6.53 -8.76 -32.82
C ALA A 13 -5.86 -9.56 -33.97
N GLN A 14 -6.32 -9.37 -35.21
CA GLN A 14 -5.74 -9.99 -36.39
C GLN A 14 -4.26 -9.64 -36.59
N ASP A 15 -3.81 -8.44 -36.20
CA ASP A 15 -2.42 -8.01 -36.33
C ASP A 15 -1.45 -8.86 -35.47
N PHE A 16 -1.99 -9.61 -34.50
CA PHE A 16 -1.24 -10.42 -33.55
C PHE A 16 -1.33 -11.93 -33.85
N SER A 17 -2.04 -12.32 -34.92
CA SER A 17 -2.18 -13.72 -35.34
C SER A 17 -1.75 -13.93 -36.78
N LYS A 18 -1.07 -15.05 -37.03
CA LYS A 18 -0.74 -15.50 -38.40
C LYS A 18 -1.91 -16.19 -39.10
N ALA A 19 -2.86 -16.72 -38.33
CA ALA A 19 -4.07 -17.33 -38.85
C ALA A 19 -5.19 -16.29 -38.89
N PRO A 20 -6.09 -16.33 -39.89
CA PRO A 20 -7.30 -15.53 -39.89
C PRO A 20 -8.11 -15.77 -38.60
N LEU A 21 -8.48 -14.68 -37.93
CA LEU A 21 -9.33 -14.70 -36.74
C LEU A 21 -10.74 -14.27 -37.14
N GLU A 22 -11.69 -15.19 -37.03
CA GLU A 22 -13.12 -14.90 -37.14
C GLU A 22 -13.73 -15.06 -35.73
N LEU A 23 -13.60 -14.01 -34.91
CA LEU A 23 -14.12 -14.03 -33.54
C LEU A 23 -15.62 -13.76 -33.55
N THR A 24 -16.37 -14.61 -32.86
CA THR A 24 -17.76 -14.34 -32.49
C THR A 24 -17.84 -13.22 -31.46
N ASP A 25 -19.02 -12.59 -31.30
CA ASP A 25 -19.23 -11.55 -30.29
C ASP A 25 -18.94 -12.05 -28.87
N MET A 26 -19.22 -13.33 -28.59
CA MET A 26 -18.93 -13.97 -27.31
C MET A 26 -17.43 -14.10 -27.06
N GLU A 27 -16.66 -14.56 -28.06
CA GLU A 27 -15.21 -14.67 -27.97
C GLU A 27 -14.55 -13.30 -27.84
N LEU A 28 -15.07 -12.29 -28.55
CA LEU A 28 -14.62 -10.90 -28.39
C LEU A 28 -14.87 -10.38 -26.96
N ALA A 29 -16.04 -10.67 -26.39
CA ALA A 29 -16.36 -10.29 -25.01
C ALA A 29 -15.47 -11.01 -23.98
N GLU A 30 -15.15 -12.30 -24.19
CA GLU A 30 -14.17 -13.02 -23.36
C GLU A 30 -12.75 -12.47 -23.49
N TRP A 31 -12.36 -12.08 -24.71
CA TRP A 31 -11.08 -11.46 -25.01
C TRP A 31 -10.92 -10.14 -24.23
N THR A 32 -11.92 -9.26 -24.31
CA THR A 32 -11.96 -8.00 -23.56
C THR A 32 -11.92 -8.23 -22.05
N ARG A 33 -12.76 -9.14 -21.52
CA ARG A 33 -12.77 -9.45 -20.07
C ARG A 33 -11.42 -9.99 -19.58
N THR A 34 -10.77 -10.82 -20.39
CA THR A 34 -9.45 -11.36 -20.07
C THR A 34 -8.42 -10.24 -19.98
N TRP A 35 -8.45 -9.30 -20.92
CA TRP A 35 -7.59 -8.12 -20.89
C TRP A 35 -7.84 -7.24 -19.65
N GLU A 36 -9.09 -6.94 -19.33
CA GLU A 36 -9.46 -6.16 -18.16
C GLU A 36 -8.99 -6.81 -16.85
N ALA A 37 -9.16 -8.12 -16.72
CA ALA A 37 -8.66 -8.88 -15.56
C ALA A 37 -7.13 -8.80 -15.45
N CYS A 38 -6.41 -8.96 -16.56
CA CYS A 38 -4.96 -8.80 -16.60
C CYS A 38 -4.53 -7.39 -16.14
N MET A 39 -5.26 -6.36 -16.58
CA MET A 39 -4.99 -4.97 -16.20
C MET A 39 -5.22 -4.72 -14.71
N ILE A 40 -6.35 -5.17 -14.16
CA ILE A 40 -6.64 -5.03 -12.73
C ILE A 40 -5.53 -5.67 -11.90
N VAL A 41 -5.16 -6.91 -12.21
CA VAL A 41 -4.09 -7.63 -11.48
C VAL A 41 -2.75 -6.92 -11.64
N SER A 42 -2.38 -6.54 -12.86
CA SER A 42 -1.10 -5.86 -13.13
C SER A 42 -0.99 -4.56 -12.35
N GLN A 43 -2.03 -3.74 -12.31
CA GLN A 43 -2.02 -2.46 -11.61
C GLN A 43 -1.99 -2.63 -10.10
N SER A 44 -2.86 -3.49 -9.57
CA SER A 44 -2.92 -3.77 -8.14
C SER A 44 -1.60 -4.33 -7.61
N ALA A 45 -0.98 -5.29 -8.33
CA ALA A 45 0.32 -5.83 -7.95
C ALA A 45 1.43 -4.78 -8.01
N THR A 46 1.46 -3.97 -9.08
CA THR A 46 2.49 -2.94 -9.29
C THR A 46 2.42 -1.86 -8.22
N ILE A 47 1.22 -1.38 -7.88
CA ILE A 47 1.00 -0.41 -6.79
C ILE A 47 1.41 -1.02 -5.45
N GLY A 48 1.05 -2.27 -5.20
CA GLY A 48 1.45 -3.00 -3.98
C GLY A 48 2.98 -3.09 -3.81
N CYS A 49 3.72 -3.22 -4.92
CA CYS A 49 5.19 -3.22 -4.93
C CYS A 49 5.83 -1.81 -4.94
N GLY A 50 5.01 -0.76 -4.95
CA GLY A 50 5.49 0.62 -5.07
C GLY A 50 6.14 0.92 -6.41
N LEU A 51 5.72 0.25 -7.47
CA LEU A 51 6.22 0.44 -8.82
C LEU A 51 5.17 1.20 -9.65
N GLN A 52 5.61 1.90 -10.70
CA GLN A 52 4.70 2.45 -11.70
C GLN A 52 4.28 1.37 -12.68
N THR A 53 3.01 1.35 -13.06
CA THR A 53 2.53 0.41 -14.07
C THR A 53 3.15 0.77 -15.41
N PRO A 54 3.93 -0.14 -16.04
CA PRO A 54 4.61 0.14 -17.31
C PRO A 54 3.63 0.33 -18.47
N LEU A 55 2.40 -0.15 -18.30
CA LEU A 55 1.34 -0.04 -19.28
C LEU A 55 0.32 1.00 -18.82
N GLN A 56 0.17 2.08 -19.60
CA GLN A 56 -1.00 2.92 -19.43
C GLN A 56 -2.23 2.06 -19.70
N LEU A 57 -3.20 2.12 -18.78
CA LEU A 57 -4.56 1.72 -19.15
C LEU A 57 -4.86 2.43 -20.45
N TYR A 58 -5.37 1.65 -21.39
CA TYR A 58 -5.98 2.21 -22.56
C TYR A 58 -6.80 3.44 -22.15
N GLY A 59 -6.36 4.61 -22.60
CA GLY A 59 -7.32 5.65 -22.89
C GLY A 59 -8.31 5.00 -23.82
N SER A 60 -9.59 5.08 -23.47
CA SER A 60 -10.67 4.86 -24.42
C SER A 60 -10.39 5.69 -25.67
N GLY A 61 -9.66 5.10 -26.62
CA GLY A 61 -9.65 5.46 -28.02
C GLY A 61 -10.85 4.82 -28.72
N ILE A 62 -11.92 4.53 -27.98
CA ILE A 62 -13.26 4.63 -28.56
C ILE A 62 -13.43 6.12 -28.80
N SER A 63 -13.12 6.54 -30.03
CA SER A 63 -13.56 7.79 -30.60
C SER A 63 -14.93 8.12 -30.03
N GLN A 64 -15.06 9.31 -29.46
CA GLN A 64 -16.33 9.87 -28.98
C GLN A 64 -17.28 10.22 -30.15
N ASP A 65 -17.08 9.57 -31.30
CA ASP A 65 -17.69 9.82 -32.58
C ASP A 65 -17.87 8.45 -33.26
N ASP A 66 -19.01 7.83 -32.95
CA ASP A 66 -19.79 6.98 -33.86
C ASP A 66 -20.97 6.41 -33.10
N GLY A 67 -22.15 6.99 -33.34
CA GLY A 67 -23.45 6.63 -32.74
C GLY A 67 -23.98 5.24 -33.10
N VAL A 68 -23.11 4.30 -33.47
CA VAL A 68 -23.42 2.93 -33.90
C VAL A 68 -22.99 1.88 -32.88
N ARG A 69 -22.24 2.25 -31.82
CA ARG A 69 -21.58 1.29 -30.91
C ARG A 69 -22.26 0.99 -29.57
N ASN A 70 -23.43 1.58 -29.29
CA ASN A 70 -24.15 1.33 -28.03
C ASN A 70 -24.77 -0.07 -27.92
N ASP A 71 -24.79 -0.86 -29.00
CA ASP A 71 -25.46 -2.17 -29.00
C ASP A 71 -24.55 -3.34 -28.60
N ILE A 72 -23.21 -3.18 -28.59
CA ILE A 72 -22.27 -4.18 -28.03
C ILE A 72 -21.98 -3.90 -26.54
N GLU A 73 -22.25 -2.68 -26.06
CA GLU A 73 -22.21 -2.34 -24.63
C GLU A 73 -23.39 -2.90 -23.83
N SER A 74 -24.40 -3.45 -24.51
CA SER A 74 -25.62 -3.99 -23.94
C SER A 74 -25.67 -5.51 -24.07
N ALA A 75 -25.07 -6.24 -23.11
CA ALA A 75 -25.74 -7.36 -22.44
C ALA A 75 -24.84 -8.05 -21.40
N VAL A 76 -25.14 -7.78 -20.13
CA VAL A 76 -25.12 -8.74 -19.01
C VAL A 76 -23.77 -9.19 -18.41
N ASP A 77 -22.61 -9.08 -19.07
CA ASP A 77 -21.34 -9.54 -18.44
C ASP A 77 -20.29 -8.43 -18.13
N ASN A 78 -20.52 -7.20 -18.60
CA ASN A 78 -19.60 -6.07 -18.45
C ASN A 78 -19.67 -5.37 -17.07
N ALA A 79 -20.57 -5.80 -16.17
CA ALA A 79 -20.69 -5.22 -14.82
C ALA A 79 -19.65 -5.77 -13.84
N LYS A 80 -19.10 -6.97 -14.08
CA LYS A 80 -18.27 -7.72 -13.12
C LYS A 80 -16.97 -7.00 -12.79
N PHE A 81 -16.28 -6.45 -13.80
CA PHE A 81 -14.99 -5.76 -13.63
C PHE A 81 -15.08 -4.24 -13.67
N LYS A 82 -16.18 -3.67 -14.17
CA LYS A 82 -16.34 -2.21 -14.36
C LYS A 82 -15.96 -1.39 -13.13
N TYR A 83 -16.41 -1.80 -11.95
CA TYR A 83 -16.09 -1.08 -10.71
C TYR A 83 -14.59 -1.14 -10.36
N ASN A 84 -13.99 -2.32 -10.46
CA ASN A 84 -12.55 -2.49 -10.21
C ASN A 84 -11.71 -1.76 -11.25
N LEU A 85 -12.11 -1.79 -12.53
CA LEU A 85 -11.42 -1.06 -13.59
C LEU A 85 -11.48 0.45 -13.35
N MET A 86 -12.63 0.99 -12.90
CA MET A 86 -12.75 2.39 -12.51
C MET A 86 -11.80 2.76 -11.37
N ILE A 87 -11.69 1.91 -10.35
CA ILE A 87 -10.76 2.10 -9.22
C ILE A 87 -9.30 2.09 -9.69
N GLU A 88 -8.92 1.10 -10.49
CA GLU A 88 -7.53 0.94 -10.95
C GLU A 88 -7.16 2.08 -11.93
N THR A 89 -8.10 2.52 -12.77
CA THR A 89 -7.96 3.73 -13.61
C THR A 89 -7.74 4.99 -12.80
N PHE A 90 -8.54 5.17 -11.74
CA PHE A 90 -8.37 6.28 -10.81
C PHE A 90 -6.97 6.26 -10.18
N ARG A 91 -6.53 5.13 -9.63
CA ARG A 91 -5.19 4.99 -9.02
C ARG A 91 -4.07 5.27 -10.00
N SER A 92 -4.18 4.78 -11.23
CA SER A 92 -3.20 5.05 -12.30
C SER A 92 -3.11 6.55 -12.61
N ARG A 93 -4.25 7.26 -12.71
CA ARG A 93 -4.27 8.72 -12.95
C ARG A 93 -3.69 9.50 -11.79
N VAL A 94 -3.99 9.10 -10.55
CA VAL A 94 -3.39 9.68 -9.33
C VAL A 94 -1.88 9.51 -9.36
N THR A 95 -1.38 8.30 -9.61
CA THR A 95 0.06 8.02 -9.70
C THR A 95 0.72 8.87 -10.77
N MET A 96 0.18 8.90 -12.00
CA MET A 96 0.78 9.67 -13.08
C MET A 96 0.79 11.18 -12.82
N ALA A 97 -0.28 11.72 -12.22
CA ALA A 97 -0.40 13.15 -11.96
C ALA A 97 0.44 13.64 -10.76
N LEU A 98 0.70 12.78 -9.76
CA LEU A 98 1.34 13.18 -8.50
C LEU A 98 2.80 12.74 -8.34
N LEU A 99 3.29 11.87 -9.23
CA LEU A 99 4.68 11.40 -9.22
C LEU A 99 5.67 12.42 -9.79
N ASP A 100 5.20 13.35 -10.62
CA ASP A 100 6.08 14.31 -11.28
C ASP A 100 6.45 15.46 -10.32
N LYS A 101 7.72 15.54 -9.87
CA LYS A 101 8.57 16.76 -9.68
C LYS A 101 10.00 16.40 -9.20
N PRO A 102 11.04 17.18 -9.58
CA PRO A 102 12.46 16.88 -9.32
C PRO A 102 12.87 16.95 -7.83
N ARG A 103 13.99 16.29 -7.52
CA ARG A 103 14.57 16.06 -6.17
C ARG A 103 14.79 17.32 -5.30
N ASP A 104 14.77 18.52 -5.88
CA ASP A 104 14.91 19.80 -5.17
C ASP A 104 13.61 20.34 -4.56
N ALA A 105 12.46 19.72 -4.83
CA ALA A 105 11.18 20.09 -4.23
C ALA A 105 11.07 19.77 -2.72
N ARG A 106 12.09 19.16 -2.09
CA ARG A 106 12.09 18.75 -0.67
C ARG A 106 11.76 19.88 0.32
N HIS A 107 12.07 21.12 -0.04
CA HIS A 107 11.91 22.30 0.81
C HIS A 107 10.83 23.26 0.28
N GLN A 108 10.06 22.84 -0.72
CA GLN A 108 9.07 23.70 -1.35
C GLN A 108 7.65 23.24 -0.97
N PRO A 109 6.78 24.17 -0.55
CA PRO A 109 5.36 23.92 -0.40
C PRO A 109 4.76 23.27 -1.63
N ALA A 110 3.72 22.44 -1.42
CA ALA A 110 2.96 21.88 -2.52
C ALA A 110 2.50 23.00 -3.47
N THR A 111 2.71 22.79 -4.77
CA THR A 111 2.28 23.80 -5.75
C THR A 111 0.77 23.93 -5.74
N ARG A 112 0.26 25.13 -6.08
CA ARG A 112 -1.18 25.36 -6.26
C ARG A 112 -1.84 24.31 -7.17
N GLU A 113 -1.13 23.91 -8.22
CA GLU A 113 -1.53 22.83 -9.13
C GLU A 113 -1.74 21.49 -8.41
N ARG A 114 -0.79 21.08 -7.56
CA ARG A 114 -0.90 19.83 -6.77
C ARG A 114 -2.09 19.86 -5.82
N LEU A 115 -2.35 21.00 -5.17
CA LEU A 115 -3.53 21.19 -4.32
C LEU A 115 -4.84 21.10 -5.12
N ILE A 116 -4.88 21.65 -6.33
CA ILE A 116 -6.04 21.51 -7.25
C ILE A 116 -6.25 20.03 -7.63
N LEU A 117 -5.17 19.30 -7.96
CA LEU A 117 -5.24 17.87 -8.27
C LEU A 117 -5.80 17.06 -7.10
N TYR A 118 -5.38 17.32 -5.86
CA TYR A 118 -5.97 16.66 -4.69
C TYR A 118 -7.48 16.93 -4.56
N ARG A 119 -7.92 18.17 -4.77
CA ARG A 119 -9.36 18.51 -4.71
C ARG A 119 -10.14 17.76 -5.79
N LEU A 120 -9.61 17.71 -7.02
CA LEU A 120 -10.22 16.99 -8.13
C LEU A 120 -10.32 15.49 -7.85
N PHE A 121 -9.21 14.85 -7.45
CA PHE A 121 -9.19 13.41 -7.20
C PHE A 121 -10.00 13.01 -5.95
N ASN A 122 -10.06 13.84 -4.91
CA ASN A 122 -10.95 13.59 -3.76
C ASN A 122 -12.43 13.64 -4.17
N LYS A 123 -12.80 14.56 -5.06
CA LYS A 123 -14.16 14.61 -5.62
C LYS A 123 -14.44 13.35 -6.44
N GLU A 124 -13.52 12.99 -7.33
CA GLU A 124 -13.67 11.81 -8.19
C GLU A 124 -13.82 10.50 -7.41
N ILE A 125 -12.99 10.25 -6.39
CA ILE A 125 -13.13 9.02 -5.57
C ILE A 125 -14.46 8.98 -4.82
N THR A 126 -14.95 10.13 -4.35
CA THR A 126 -16.27 10.23 -3.70
C THR A 126 -17.40 9.90 -4.68
N GLU A 127 -17.29 10.33 -5.94
CA GLU A 127 -18.25 9.97 -6.99
C GLU A 127 -18.20 8.47 -7.35
N ILE A 128 -16.99 7.86 -7.39
CA ILE A 128 -16.82 6.42 -7.59
C ILE A 128 -17.48 5.63 -6.46
N GLU A 129 -17.33 6.07 -5.22
CA GLU A 129 -17.97 5.45 -4.06
C GLU A 129 -19.48 5.55 -4.06
N GLY A 130 -20.04 6.69 -4.46
CA GLY A 130 -21.48 6.85 -4.65
C GLY A 130 -22.06 5.85 -5.65
N LYS A 131 -21.30 5.47 -6.69
CA LYS A 131 -21.69 4.44 -7.67
C LYS A 131 -21.65 3.02 -7.10
N SER A 132 -20.83 2.77 -6.08
CA SER A 132 -20.74 1.46 -5.40
C SER A 132 -22.07 1.04 -4.77
N LEU A 133 -22.76 2.02 -4.16
CA LEU A 133 -24.04 1.83 -3.45
C LEU A 133 -25.18 1.36 -4.37
N ASN A 134 -25.07 1.58 -5.67
CA ASN A 134 -26.09 1.24 -6.65
C ASN A 134 -25.94 -0.18 -7.23
N ILE A 135 -24.87 -0.93 -6.88
CA ILE A 135 -24.57 -2.25 -7.47
C ILE A 135 -24.67 -3.34 -6.39
N SER A 136 -25.86 -3.92 -6.25
CA SER A 136 -26.23 -4.92 -5.23
C SER A 136 -25.51 -6.26 -5.41
N SER A 137 -24.63 -6.61 -4.45
CA SER A 137 -24.27 -8.00 -4.00
C SER A 137 -22.85 -8.13 -3.40
N ALA A 138 -21.98 -7.12 -3.51
CA ALA A 138 -20.60 -7.17 -2.98
C ALA A 138 -20.16 -5.82 -2.38
N THR A 139 -21.05 -5.16 -1.66
CA THR A 139 -20.86 -3.77 -1.21
C THR A 139 -19.64 -3.61 -0.31
N GLU A 140 -19.38 -4.52 0.63
CA GLU A 140 -18.27 -4.38 1.59
C GLU A 140 -16.90 -4.49 0.92
N VAL A 141 -16.69 -5.48 0.04
CA VAL A 141 -15.43 -5.65 -0.71
C VAL A 141 -15.18 -4.46 -1.65
N LYS A 142 -16.24 -3.96 -2.30
CA LYS A 142 -16.14 -2.75 -3.14
C LYS A 142 -15.76 -1.52 -2.32
N THR A 143 -16.40 -1.32 -1.17
CA THR A 143 -16.08 -0.24 -0.23
C THR A 143 -14.64 -0.36 0.27
N TRP A 144 -14.15 -1.58 0.49
CA TRP A 144 -12.76 -1.81 0.84
C TRP A 144 -11.81 -1.38 -0.29
N HIS A 145 -12.08 -1.79 -1.54
CA HIS A 145 -11.27 -1.40 -2.69
C HIS A 145 -11.27 0.12 -2.92
N SER A 146 -12.41 0.80 -2.76
CA SER A 146 -12.48 2.26 -2.90
C SER A 146 -11.75 2.98 -1.78
N THR A 147 -11.87 2.50 -0.55
CA THR A 147 -11.13 3.01 0.60
C THR A 147 -9.63 2.83 0.41
N ALA A 148 -9.20 1.69 -0.11
CA ALA A 148 -7.81 1.43 -0.49
C ALA A 148 -7.33 2.39 -1.61
N ALA A 149 -8.19 2.75 -2.55
CA ALA A 149 -7.87 3.73 -3.59
C ALA A 149 -7.78 5.15 -3.06
N ARG A 150 -8.66 5.54 -2.12
CA ARG A 150 -8.53 6.79 -1.37
C ARG A 150 -7.23 6.81 -0.58
N LEU A 151 -6.88 5.73 0.10
CA LEU A 151 -5.63 5.63 0.86
C LEU A 151 -4.42 5.84 -0.06
N HIS A 152 -4.44 5.27 -1.26
CA HIS A 152 -3.40 5.50 -2.26
C HIS A 152 -3.24 6.99 -2.60
N LEU A 153 -4.34 7.73 -2.82
CA LEU A 153 -4.32 9.18 -3.02
C LEU A 153 -3.80 9.92 -1.77
N HIS A 154 -4.35 9.63 -0.59
CA HIS A 154 -4.03 10.34 0.64
C HIS A 154 -2.59 10.10 1.10
N ALA A 155 -2.00 8.95 0.77
CA ALA A 155 -0.59 8.68 1.07
C ALA A 155 0.36 9.70 0.40
N PHE A 156 -0.04 10.32 -0.72
CA PHE A 156 0.73 11.40 -1.34
C PHE A 156 0.82 12.67 -0.49
N TYR A 157 -0.03 12.83 0.54
CA TYR A 157 0.06 13.96 1.47
C TYR A 157 1.34 13.94 2.28
N LEU A 158 1.89 12.76 2.60
CA LEU A 158 3.16 12.62 3.31
C LEU A 158 4.37 13.13 2.51
N PHE A 159 4.20 13.41 1.21
CA PHE A 159 5.25 13.94 0.36
C PHE A 159 5.33 15.47 0.38
N ASP A 160 4.26 16.15 0.79
CA ASP A 160 4.18 17.61 0.76
C ASP A 160 4.96 18.24 1.91
N HIS A 161 5.35 19.50 1.73
CA HIS A 161 5.95 20.31 2.80
C HIS A 161 4.95 20.58 3.92
N ALA A 162 5.39 20.55 5.18
CA ALA A 162 4.56 20.84 6.35
C ALA A 162 3.87 22.21 6.29
N SER A 163 4.53 23.21 5.70
CA SER A 163 3.98 24.56 5.53
C SER A 163 2.98 24.70 4.37
N SER A 164 2.60 23.61 3.69
CA SER A 164 1.63 23.66 2.61
C SER A 164 0.24 23.97 3.18
N GLU A 165 -0.53 24.81 2.49
CA GLU A 165 -1.91 25.14 2.89
C GLU A 165 -2.71 23.86 3.17
N GLY A 166 -3.37 23.77 4.34
CA GLY A 166 -4.23 22.65 4.71
C GLY A 166 -3.51 21.32 4.97
N TYR A 167 -2.21 21.35 5.27
CA TYR A 167 -1.40 20.13 5.43
C TYR A 167 -1.86 19.27 6.60
N GLU A 168 -2.11 19.88 7.76
CA GLU A 168 -2.49 19.14 8.97
C GLU A 168 -3.85 18.45 8.82
N GLU A 169 -4.82 19.12 8.19
CA GLU A 169 -6.13 18.55 7.89
C GLU A 169 -6.01 17.38 6.91
N ARG A 170 -5.11 17.47 5.94
CA ARG A 170 -4.81 16.36 5.03
C ARG A 170 -4.20 15.17 5.76
N ILE A 171 -3.29 15.39 6.70
CA ILE A 171 -2.72 14.31 7.52
C ILE A 171 -3.79 13.67 8.41
N CYS A 172 -4.68 14.45 9.00
CA CYS A 172 -5.83 13.92 9.76
C CYS A 172 -6.78 13.10 8.86
N ALA A 173 -7.04 13.55 7.63
CA ALA A 173 -7.86 12.80 6.66
C ALA A 173 -7.19 11.49 6.20
N LEU A 174 -5.86 11.50 6.03
CA LEU A 174 -5.07 10.30 5.77
C LEU A 174 -5.17 9.30 6.92
N TYR A 175 -5.03 9.77 8.17
CA TYR A 175 -5.21 8.94 9.36
C TYR A 175 -6.61 8.30 9.40
N ALA A 176 -7.67 9.09 9.23
CA ALA A 176 -9.04 8.58 9.20
C ALA A 176 -9.26 7.54 8.09
N THR A 177 -8.71 7.77 6.89
CA THR A 177 -8.80 6.81 5.78
C THR A 177 -8.05 5.51 6.09
N ALA A 178 -6.86 5.60 6.67
CA ALA A 178 -6.07 4.43 7.04
C ALA A 178 -6.75 3.61 8.15
N SER A 179 -7.26 4.26 9.19
CA SER A 179 -8.02 3.61 10.26
C SER A 179 -9.28 2.92 9.73
N SER A 180 -10.04 3.58 8.85
CA SER A 180 -11.23 2.99 8.20
C SER A 180 -10.89 1.78 7.34
N LEU A 181 -9.73 1.77 6.66
CA LEU A 181 -9.29 0.58 5.92
C LEU A 181 -9.00 -0.59 6.87
N ILE A 182 -8.28 -0.36 7.97
CA ILE A 182 -7.96 -1.43 8.93
C ILE A 182 -9.25 -2.00 9.52
N ASP A 183 -10.16 -1.12 9.95
CA ASP A 183 -11.44 -1.51 10.53
C ASP A 183 -12.30 -2.29 9.52
N SER A 184 -12.47 -1.77 8.30
CA SER A 184 -13.20 -2.49 7.24
C SER A 184 -12.56 -3.84 6.87
N SER A 185 -11.24 -3.98 6.96
CA SER A 185 -10.56 -5.26 6.76
C SER A 185 -10.91 -6.28 7.86
N ARG A 186 -10.98 -5.82 9.12
CA ARG A 186 -11.42 -6.66 10.25
C ARG A 186 -12.88 -7.07 10.08
N MET A 187 -13.75 -6.12 9.74
CA MET A 187 -15.16 -6.39 9.50
C MET A 187 -15.38 -7.38 8.36
N LEU A 188 -14.58 -7.28 7.29
CA LEU A 188 -14.58 -8.27 6.20
C LEU A 188 -14.16 -9.65 6.70
N ASP A 189 -13.10 -9.76 7.51
CA ASP A 189 -12.65 -11.04 8.05
C ASP A 189 -13.65 -11.68 9.04
N GLU A 190 -14.36 -10.86 9.81
CA GLU A 190 -15.40 -11.30 10.75
C GLU A 190 -16.69 -11.76 10.05
N ARG A 191 -17.11 -11.06 8.99
CA ARG A 191 -18.41 -11.27 8.32
C ARG A 191 -18.34 -12.14 7.07
N GLN A 192 -17.25 -12.03 6.31
CA GLN A 192 -17.00 -12.83 5.12
C GLN A 192 -15.90 -13.82 5.46
N VAL A 193 -16.21 -15.10 5.24
CA VAL A 193 -15.35 -16.23 5.61
C VAL A 193 -13.92 -15.98 5.13
N GLN A 194 -13.01 -15.77 6.09
CA GLN A 194 -11.56 -15.94 5.93
C GLN A 194 -10.84 -14.92 5.01
N PHE A 195 -11.22 -13.63 5.06
CA PHE A 195 -10.54 -12.58 4.30
C PHE A 195 -9.02 -12.57 4.53
N PHE A 196 -8.56 -12.70 5.77
CA PHE A 196 -7.13 -12.73 6.06
C PHE A 196 -6.43 -14.04 5.67
N ASP A 197 -7.14 -15.18 5.67
CA ASP A 197 -6.54 -16.46 5.28
C ASP A 197 -6.32 -16.55 3.76
N TYR A 198 -7.11 -15.82 2.97
CA TYR A 198 -7.04 -15.79 1.50
C TYR A 198 -6.73 -14.40 0.94
N CYS A 199 -6.08 -13.54 1.74
CA CYS A 199 -5.83 -12.14 1.39
C CYS A 199 -4.90 -12.04 0.17
N PRO A 200 -5.35 -11.46 -0.96
CA PRO A 200 -4.48 -11.26 -2.12
C PRO A 200 -3.27 -10.40 -1.78
N PHE A 201 -2.12 -10.65 -2.43
CA PHE A 201 -0.86 -9.95 -2.16
C PHE A 201 -0.99 -8.43 -2.09
N PHE A 202 -1.68 -7.81 -3.05
CA PHE A 202 -1.86 -6.35 -3.04
C PHE A 202 -2.74 -5.87 -1.89
N CYS A 203 -3.75 -6.65 -1.48
CA CYS A 203 -4.62 -6.29 -0.36
C CYS A 203 -3.82 -6.24 0.93
N TYR A 204 -3.00 -7.26 1.14
CA TYR A 204 -2.05 -7.34 2.25
C TYR A 204 -1.06 -6.16 2.26
N GLN A 205 -0.46 -5.80 1.12
CA GLN A 205 0.47 -4.65 1.04
C GLN A 205 -0.20 -3.32 1.43
N ILE A 206 -1.44 -3.10 0.96
CA ILE A 206 -2.20 -1.89 1.30
C ILE A 206 -2.63 -1.89 2.77
N PHE A 207 -2.96 -3.06 3.34
CA PHE A 207 -3.26 -3.21 4.77
C PHE A 207 -2.05 -2.88 5.66
N VAL A 208 -0.85 -3.35 5.30
CA VAL A 208 0.41 -2.97 5.97
C VAL A 208 0.63 -1.47 5.88
N CYS A 209 0.44 -0.90 4.68
CA CYS A 209 0.58 0.54 4.45
C CYS A 209 -0.33 1.34 5.40
N ALA A 210 -1.61 0.99 5.49
CA ALA A 210 -2.55 1.60 6.42
C ALA A 210 -2.09 1.47 7.88
N SER A 211 -1.66 0.29 8.29
CA SER A 211 -1.17 0.02 9.65
C SER A 211 0.03 0.91 10.02
N MET A 212 1.01 1.04 9.12
CA MET A 212 2.17 1.90 9.35
C MET A 212 1.83 3.39 9.31
N ILE A 213 0.86 3.81 8.50
CA ILE A 213 0.35 5.19 8.50
C ILE A 213 -0.29 5.53 9.86
N VAL A 214 -1.20 4.67 10.35
CA VAL A 214 -1.86 4.87 11.65
C VAL A 214 -0.83 4.89 12.77
N LEU A 215 0.08 3.90 12.81
CA LEU A 215 1.17 3.84 13.79
C LEU A 215 1.99 5.14 13.78
N ARG A 216 2.42 5.59 12.60
CA ARG A 216 3.31 6.76 12.47
C ARG A 216 2.62 8.05 12.90
N ILE A 217 1.36 8.27 12.51
CA ILE A 217 0.62 9.49 12.85
C ILE A 217 0.21 9.47 14.34
N ALA A 218 -0.29 8.35 14.86
CA ALA A 218 -0.66 8.21 16.27
C ALA A 218 0.55 8.32 17.22
N SER A 219 1.74 7.99 16.73
CA SER A 219 3.00 8.09 17.48
C SER A 219 3.70 9.45 17.34
N ASN A 220 3.21 10.37 16.51
CA ASN A 220 3.80 11.70 16.34
C ASN A 220 3.37 12.64 17.46
N GLY A 221 4.32 13.42 18.00
CA GLY A 221 4.09 14.31 19.15
C GLY A 221 3.04 15.41 18.92
N HIS A 222 2.91 15.93 17.69
CA HIS A 222 1.92 16.95 17.32
C HIS A 222 0.58 16.31 16.97
N PHE A 223 0.56 15.42 15.98
CA PHE A 223 -0.66 14.85 15.42
C PHE A 223 -1.44 13.95 16.36
N ARG A 224 -0.78 13.31 17.34
CA ARG A 224 -1.47 12.50 18.36
C ARG A 224 -2.55 13.25 19.15
N SER A 225 -2.46 14.57 19.21
CA SER A 225 -3.44 15.43 19.88
C SER A 225 -4.63 15.81 18.99
N MET A 226 -4.49 15.62 17.67
CA MET A 226 -5.48 15.97 16.65
C MET A 226 -6.30 14.77 16.18
N VAL A 227 -5.85 13.56 16.47
CA VAL A 227 -6.51 12.29 16.09
C VAL A 227 -6.79 11.44 17.32
N ASP A 228 -7.67 10.44 17.19
CA ASP A 228 -7.89 9.45 18.25
C ASP A 228 -6.74 8.45 18.32
N ALA A 229 -5.58 8.89 18.83
CA ALA A 229 -4.39 8.07 18.90
C ALA A 229 -4.60 6.77 19.70
N THR A 230 -5.49 6.79 20.70
CA THR A 230 -5.81 5.62 21.52
C THR A 230 -6.48 4.54 20.67
N GLU A 231 -7.51 4.91 19.92
CA GLU A 231 -8.19 3.96 19.04
C GLU A 231 -7.29 3.52 17.87
N GLY A 232 -6.51 4.43 17.31
CA GLY A 232 -5.51 4.09 16.29
C GLY A 232 -4.52 3.03 16.75
N MET A 233 -4.01 3.14 17.97
CA MET A 233 -3.08 2.14 18.49
C MET A 233 -3.73 0.78 18.70
N LYS A 234 -5.01 0.70 19.09
CA LYS A 234 -5.74 -0.58 19.12
C LYS A 234 -5.87 -1.19 17.73
N LEU A 235 -6.14 -0.38 16.70
CA LEU A 235 -6.17 -0.85 15.31
C LEU A 235 -4.81 -1.36 14.85
N VAL A 236 -3.72 -0.73 15.28
CA VAL A 236 -2.34 -1.19 15.00
C VAL A 236 -2.03 -2.51 15.73
N GLU A 237 -2.40 -2.65 17.00
CA GLU A 237 -2.22 -3.91 17.73
C GLU A 237 -3.02 -5.06 17.09
N ALA A 238 -4.26 -4.76 16.70
CA ALA A 238 -5.09 -5.67 15.92
C ALA A 238 -4.46 -6.08 14.59
N SER A 239 -3.77 -5.16 13.91
CA SER A 239 -3.16 -5.45 12.61
C SER A 239 -1.97 -6.40 12.74
N ILE A 240 -1.26 -6.41 13.87
CA ILE A 240 -0.23 -7.42 14.17
C ILE A 240 -0.87 -8.82 14.15
N ALA A 241 -1.99 -9.01 14.86
CA ALA A 241 -2.69 -10.29 14.89
C ALA A 241 -3.21 -10.70 13.49
N ALA A 242 -3.75 -9.75 12.73
CA ALA A 242 -4.18 -9.98 11.35
C ALA A 242 -3.02 -10.41 10.44
N LEU A 243 -1.84 -9.77 10.57
CA LEU A 243 -0.65 -10.14 9.80
C LEU A 243 -0.13 -11.54 10.15
N ARG A 244 -0.25 -11.97 11.42
CA ARG A 244 0.03 -13.36 11.79
C ARG A 244 -0.97 -14.32 11.16
N LYS A 245 -2.25 -13.94 11.07
CA LYS A 245 -3.27 -14.75 10.39
C LYS A 245 -3.04 -14.87 8.88
N MET A 246 -2.52 -13.82 8.23
CA MET A 246 -2.12 -13.85 6.81
C MET A 246 -0.85 -14.66 6.52
N SER A 247 -0.09 -15.04 7.57
CA SER A 247 1.17 -15.79 7.43
C SER A 247 0.87 -17.25 7.08
N VAL A 248 1.49 -17.75 6.03
CA VAL A 248 1.34 -19.14 5.56
C VAL A 248 2.55 -19.98 5.93
N VAL A 249 3.73 -19.36 6.00
CA VAL A 249 4.99 -20.03 6.35
C VAL A 249 5.63 -19.31 7.53
N ASN A 250 6.21 -20.08 8.45
CA ASN A 250 6.96 -19.52 9.58
C ASN A 250 7.97 -18.47 9.09
N ASN A 251 7.91 -17.28 9.69
CA ASN A 251 8.81 -16.16 9.38
C ASN A 251 8.71 -15.62 7.94
N ASP A 252 7.57 -15.82 7.26
CA ASP A 252 7.30 -15.17 5.98
C ASP A 252 7.14 -13.64 6.12
N LEU A 253 6.88 -12.97 4.99
CA LEU A 253 6.85 -11.51 4.97
C LEU A 253 5.74 -10.91 5.86
N PRO A 254 4.47 -11.38 5.83
CA PRO A 254 3.44 -10.92 6.77
C PRO A 254 3.85 -11.04 8.24
N ALA A 255 4.38 -12.20 8.65
CA ALA A 255 4.86 -12.41 10.01
C ALA A 255 5.92 -11.38 10.42
N ARG A 256 6.95 -11.19 9.58
CA ARG A 256 8.04 -10.23 9.86
C ARG A 256 7.58 -8.78 9.90
N LEU A 257 6.61 -8.39 9.06
CA LEU A 257 6.04 -7.05 9.14
C LEU A 257 5.21 -6.85 10.42
N GLY A 258 4.53 -7.91 10.88
CA GLY A 258 3.90 -7.93 12.20
C GLY A 258 4.92 -7.72 13.34
N ASP A 259 6.08 -8.39 13.27
CA ASP A 259 7.19 -8.20 14.22
C ASP A 259 7.73 -6.76 14.22
N VAL A 260 7.89 -6.14 13.05
CA VAL A 260 8.33 -4.73 12.94
C VAL A 260 7.34 -3.78 13.59
N ILE A 261 6.04 -3.95 13.32
CA ILE A 261 5.00 -3.12 13.91
C ILE A 261 4.96 -3.34 15.43
N GLY A 262 5.03 -4.59 15.90
CA GLY A 262 5.08 -4.93 17.32
C GLY A 262 6.29 -4.36 18.05
N PHE A 263 7.47 -4.38 17.41
CA PHE A 263 8.67 -3.72 17.91
C PHE A 263 8.42 -2.22 18.14
N PHE A 264 7.82 -1.55 17.17
CA PHE A 264 7.52 -0.12 17.27
C PHE A 264 6.51 0.18 18.38
N CYS A 265 5.45 -0.62 18.51
CA CYS A 265 4.48 -0.49 19.61
C CYS A 265 5.14 -0.65 21.00
N ALA A 266 6.20 -1.45 21.10
CA ALA A 266 6.91 -1.70 22.34
C ALA A 266 7.99 -0.65 22.69
N LEU A 267 8.25 0.33 21.82
CA LEU A 267 9.23 1.38 22.11
C LEU A 267 8.75 2.27 23.27
N PRO A 268 9.61 2.55 24.28
CA PRO A 268 9.25 3.44 25.39
C PRO A 268 8.93 4.87 24.93
N ASP A 269 9.59 5.30 23.86
CA ASP A 269 9.39 6.59 23.24
C ASP A 269 8.79 6.41 21.83
N PRO A 270 7.47 6.57 21.67
CA PRO A 270 6.80 6.41 20.37
C PRO A 270 7.21 7.50 19.36
N THR A 271 7.75 8.64 19.83
CA THR A 271 8.17 9.73 18.94
C THR A 271 9.39 9.35 18.09
N LYS A 272 10.08 8.24 18.40
CA LYS A 272 11.11 7.67 17.51
C LYS A 272 10.58 7.24 16.14
N ILE A 273 9.27 7.03 16.01
CA ILE A 273 8.62 6.59 14.77
C ILE A 273 8.04 7.78 14.02
N GLY A 274 7.18 8.55 14.71
CA GLY A 274 6.44 9.67 14.14
C GLY A 274 7.18 11.01 14.19
N GLY A 275 8.20 11.13 15.02
CA GLY A 275 8.82 12.39 15.43
C GLY A 275 7.95 13.23 16.35
N THR A 276 8.35 14.49 16.56
CA THR A 276 7.67 15.40 17.48
C THR A 276 6.98 16.55 16.77
N THR A 277 7.52 17.00 15.63
CA THR A 277 7.00 18.16 14.91
C THR A 277 6.12 17.77 13.73
N VAL A 278 5.48 18.76 13.10
CA VAL A 278 4.68 18.58 11.89
C VAL A 278 5.54 18.06 10.73
N GLU A 279 6.78 18.54 10.61
CA GLU A 279 7.74 18.18 9.56
C GLU A 279 8.22 16.73 9.65
N ASP A 280 8.16 16.11 10.84
CA ASP A 280 8.65 14.76 11.04
C ASP A 280 7.77 13.68 10.39
N ILE A 281 6.50 13.98 10.13
CA ILE A 281 5.59 13.05 9.47
C ILE A 281 5.91 12.88 7.98
N GLN A 282 6.63 13.83 7.38
CA GLN A 282 6.97 13.80 5.97
C GLN A 282 7.88 12.60 5.61
N LEU A 283 7.73 12.04 4.41
CA LEU A 283 8.61 10.97 3.94
C LEU A 283 9.99 11.54 3.62
N LYS A 284 11.00 11.14 4.40
CA LYS A 284 12.37 11.67 4.28
C LYS A 284 13.29 10.76 3.46
N GLN A 285 13.17 9.44 3.61
CA GLN A 285 14.20 8.49 3.15
C GLN A 285 13.78 7.80 1.84
N VAL A 286 12.54 7.32 1.76
CA VAL A 286 12.03 6.59 0.59
C VAL A 286 10.84 7.31 -0.02
N ARG A 287 11.01 7.82 -1.25
CA ARG A 287 10.00 8.64 -1.96
C ARG A 287 9.72 8.17 -3.39
N ASN A 288 10.37 7.10 -3.83
CA ASN A 288 10.26 6.55 -5.18
C ASN A 288 9.38 5.28 -5.23
N ARG A 289 8.53 5.05 -4.21
CA ARG A 289 7.72 3.84 -4.05
C ARG A 289 6.22 4.15 -3.93
N LEU A 290 5.76 5.22 -4.59
CA LEU A 290 4.34 5.65 -4.62
C LEU A 290 3.72 5.74 -3.21
N SER A 291 2.46 5.33 -3.06
CA SER A 291 1.75 5.30 -1.78
C SER A 291 2.39 4.40 -0.73
N VAL A 292 3.16 3.36 -1.12
CA VAL A 292 3.80 2.44 -0.16
C VAL A 292 5.18 2.93 0.29
N SER A 293 5.63 4.11 -0.16
CA SER A 293 6.85 4.75 0.34
C SER A 293 6.89 4.87 1.87
N VAL A 294 5.74 5.07 2.53
CA VAL A 294 5.64 5.09 4.00
C VAL A 294 6.12 3.78 4.64
N VAL A 295 5.80 2.63 4.04
CA VAL A 295 6.22 1.31 4.55
C VAL A 295 7.73 1.20 4.53
N HIS A 296 8.34 1.58 3.41
CA HIS A 296 9.79 1.55 3.27
C HIS A 296 10.50 2.57 4.17
N ASP A 297 9.90 3.74 4.40
CA ASP A 297 10.43 4.76 5.31
C ASP A 297 10.42 4.24 6.76
N CYS A 298 9.33 3.61 7.19
CA CYS A 298 9.22 2.93 8.49
C CYS A 298 10.24 1.79 8.63
N LEU A 299 10.40 0.94 7.60
CA LEU A 299 11.40 -0.13 7.61
C LEU A 299 12.82 0.42 7.67
N ALA A 300 13.11 1.52 6.98
CA ALA A 300 14.42 2.16 7.05
C ALA A 300 14.70 2.73 8.47
N THR A 301 13.68 3.30 9.13
CA THR A 301 13.77 3.72 10.53
C THR A 301 14.00 2.53 11.47
N TRP A 302 13.29 1.41 11.25
CA TRP A 302 13.49 0.17 12.01
C TRP A 302 14.94 -0.32 11.88
N ARG A 303 15.47 -0.43 10.65
CA ARG A 303 16.86 -0.87 10.40
C ARG A 303 17.89 0.01 11.10
N LYS A 304 17.70 1.34 11.08
CA LYS A 304 18.59 2.29 11.78
C LYS A 304 18.63 2.05 13.28
N HIS A 305 17.51 1.67 13.90
CA HIS A 305 17.47 1.39 15.33
C HIS A 305 18.38 0.20 15.70
N PHE A 306 18.32 -0.89 14.93
CA PHE A 306 19.19 -2.07 15.15
C PHE A 306 20.66 -1.79 14.86
N MET A 307 20.95 -1.02 13.80
CA MET A 307 22.33 -0.62 13.48
C MET A 307 22.93 0.23 14.60
N ALA A 308 22.20 1.22 15.12
CA ALA A 308 22.66 2.08 16.20
C ALA A 308 22.90 1.33 17.52
N GLU A 309 22.04 0.35 17.85
CA GLU A 309 22.24 -0.52 19.02
C GLU A 309 23.47 -1.42 18.88
N THR A 310 23.74 -1.91 17.67
CA THR A 310 24.92 -2.74 17.38
C THR A 310 26.21 -1.93 17.49
N GLU A 311 26.23 -0.71 16.94
CA GLU A 311 27.38 0.19 17.08
C GLU A 311 27.59 0.64 18.53
N GLY A 312 26.52 0.94 19.26
CA GLY A 312 26.59 1.31 20.67
C GLY A 312 27.09 0.19 21.57
N SER A 313 26.68 -1.06 21.30
CA SER A 313 27.15 -2.24 22.03
C SER A 313 28.60 -2.60 21.69
N ALA A 314 29.00 -2.53 20.41
CA ALA A 314 30.38 -2.71 20.00
C ALA A 314 31.31 -1.64 20.60
N GLN A 315 30.87 -0.39 20.67
CA GLN A 315 31.63 0.69 21.29
C GLN A 315 31.75 0.52 22.81
N ARG A 316 30.69 0.05 23.50
CA ARG A 316 30.75 -0.30 24.93
C ARG A 316 31.71 -1.46 25.21
N GLN A 317 31.68 -2.52 24.40
CA GLN A 317 32.62 -3.63 24.49
C GLN A 317 34.08 -3.18 24.24
N ARG A 318 34.29 -2.17 23.39
CA ARG A 318 35.63 -1.60 23.14
C ARG A 318 36.14 -0.74 24.30
N VAL A 319 35.25 -0.11 25.05
CA VAL A 319 35.57 0.64 26.29
C VAL A 319 35.80 -0.30 27.47
N GLU A 320 35.11 -1.44 27.50
CA GLU A 320 35.22 -2.46 28.56
C GLU A 320 36.28 -3.55 28.26
N GLY A 321 37.06 -3.40 27.19
CA GLY A 321 38.11 -4.31 26.73
C GLY A 321 39.36 -4.41 27.62
N GLY A 322 39.17 -4.53 28.93
CA GLY A 322 40.14 -4.98 29.93
C GLY A 322 39.79 -6.34 30.57
N GLY A 323 38.74 -7.03 30.13
CA GLY A 323 38.41 -8.36 30.65
C GLY A 323 37.35 -9.08 29.81
N LEU A 324 37.65 -10.34 29.45
CA LEU A 324 36.71 -11.24 28.77
C LEU A 324 35.50 -11.50 29.67
N ILE A 325 34.36 -10.91 29.34
CA ILE A 325 33.05 -11.36 29.82
C ILE A 325 32.17 -11.62 28.60
N ALA A 326 31.81 -12.88 28.38
CA ALA A 326 30.77 -13.25 27.43
C ALA A 326 29.42 -12.77 27.99
N SER A 327 28.87 -11.69 27.43
CA SER A 327 27.51 -11.26 27.75
C SER A 327 26.53 -11.80 26.72
N SER A 328 25.52 -12.52 27.20
CA SER A 328 24.35 -12.93 26.42
C SER A 328 23.58 -11.69 25.98
N PHE A 329 23.27 -11.57 24.68
CA PHE A 329 22.33 -10.58 24.18
C PHE A 329 20.96 -10.78 24.85
N ARG A 330 20.52 -9.80 25.65
CA ARG A 330 19.10 -9.62 25.99
C ARG A 330 18.57 -8.51 25.09
N THR A 331 17.53 -8.82 24.32
CA THR A 331 16.65 -7.80 23.73
C THR A 331 16.14 -6.90 24.87
N PRO A 332 16.16 -5.57 24.71
CA PRO A 332 15.75 -4.64 25.77
C PRO A 332 14.23 -4.64 26.01
N VAL A 333 13.46 -5.41 25.25
CA VAL A 333 12.01 -5.53 25.38
C VAL A 333 11.71 -6.78 26.21
N GLY A 334 11.55 -6.59 27.52
CA GLY A 334 11.07 -7.66 28.41
C GLY A 334 9.68 -8.13 27.97
N ASP A 335 9.42 -9.44 28.11
CA ASP A 335 8.15 -10.17 27.99
C ASP A 335 6.99 -9.42 27.32
N SER A 336 7.20 -8.96 26.08
CA SER A 336 6.12 -8.44 25.25
C SER A 336 5.40 -9.63 24.63
N PRO A 337 4.08 -9.79 24.83
CA PRO A 337 3.32 -10.91 24.27
C PRO A 337 3.30 -10.91 22.73
N TYR A 338 3.83 -9.86 22.09
CA TYR A 338 3.83 -9.66 20.65
C TYR A 338 5.14 -10.06 19.95
N LEU A 339 6.24 -10.22 20.70
CA LEU A 339 7.58 -10.53 20.16
C LEU A 339 7.90 -12.02 20.25
N GLY A 340 7.11 -12.85 19.54
CA GLY A 340 7.40 -14.26 19.37
C GLY A 340 8.30 -14.50 18.14
N GLY A 341 9.58 -14.13 18.17
CA GLY A 341 10.50 -14.56 17.10
C GLY A 341 11.80 -13.79 16.91
N LEU A 342 11.88 -12.50 17.27
CA LEU A 342 13.10 -11.70 17.11
C LEU A 342 14.07 -11.93 18.29
N SER A 343 14.63 -13.13 18.38
CA SER A 343 15.54 -13.53 19.46
C SER A 343 17.03 -13.42 19.09
N SER A 344 17.37 -13.23 17.81
CA SER A 344 18.77 -13.18 17.37
C SER A 344 19.09 -12.18 16.25
N ILE A 345 20.37 -11.81 16.18
CA ILE A 345 20.98 -10.99 15.11
C ILE A 345 20.81 -11.63 13.72
N GLY A 346 20.70 -12.97 13.65
CA GLY A 346 20.48 -13.69 12.40
C GLY A 346 19.10 -13.41 11.77
N ASP A 347 18.08 -13.16 12.60
CA ASP A 347 16.72 -12.88 12.14
C ASP A 347 16.63 -11.47 11.52
N ALA A 348 17.37 -10.51 12.08
CA ALA A 348 17.52 -9.18 11.51
C ALA A 348 18.32 -9.20 10.19
N GLN A 349 19.35 -10.06 10.08
CA GLN A 349 20.14 -10.23 8.85
C GLN A 349 19.35 -10.84 7.69
N ASN A 350 18.49 -11.82 7.95
CA ASN A 350 17.54 -12.33 6.95
C ASN A 350 16.44 -11.30 6.59
N MET A 351 16.18 -10.31 7.46
CA MET A 351 15.34 -9.13 7.15
C MET A 351 16.06 -8.02 6.38
N PHE A 352 17.38 -7.94 6.41
CA PHE A 352 18.13 -6.96 5.61
C PHE A 352 18.12 -7.30 4.11
N GLY A 353 17.84 -8.56 3.74
CA GLY A 353 17.61 -9.01 2.37
C GLY A 353 16.24 -8.67 1.77
N LEU A 354 15.44 -7.80 2.42
CA LEU A 354 14.16 -7.33 1.89
C LEU A 354 14.37 -6.38 0.70
N ASP A 355 14.77 -6.94 -0.43
CA ASP A 355 14.31 -6.44 -1.71
C ASP A 355 12.84 -6.86 -1.82
N PHE A 356 11.94 -5.89 -1.93
CA PHE A 356 10.53 -6.14 -2.27
C PHE A 356 10.38 -6.61 -3.74
N SER A 357 11.50 -6.89 -4.41
CA SER A 357 11.53 -7.56 -5.70
C SER A 357 11.14 -9.02 -5.53
N PHE A 358 10.44 -9.57 -6.51
CA PHE A 358 10.06 -10.98 -6.60
C PHE A 358 11.25 -11.96 -6.52
N ASP A 359 12.48 -11.46 -6.63
CA ASP A 359 13.69 -12.25 -6.87
C ASP A 359 14.29 -12.96 -5.63
N ASN A 360 13.86 -12.62 -4.41
CA ASN A 360 14.38 -13.25 -3.18
C ASN A 360 13.51 -14.41 -2.63
N TRP A 361 12.58 -14.93 -3.43
CA TRP A 361 11.80 -16.12 -3.07
C TRP A 361 12.48 -17.36 -3.65
N ASP A 362 13.43 -17.93 -2.91
CA ASP A 362 14.01 -19.23 -3.25
C ASP A 362 13.00 -20.34 -2.86
N PHE A 363 12.34 -20.94 -3.85
CA PHE A 363 11.35 -22.02 -3.69
C PHE A 363 12.01 -23.41 -3.74
N SER A 364 13.17 -23.58 -3.11
CA SER A 364 13.75 -24.91 -2.93
C SER A 364 13.22 -25.55 -1.64
N VAL A 365 12.40 -26.58 -1.83
CA VAL A 365 11.82 -27.47 -0.80
C VAL A 365 12.90 -28.32 -0.14
#